data_AF-A0A7S0NY35-F1
#
_entry.id   AF-A0A7S0NY35-F1
#
_cell.length_a   1.000
_cell.length_b   1.000
_cell.length_c   1.000
_cell.angle_alpha   90.00
_cell.angle_beta   90.00
_cell.angle_gamma   90.00
#
_symmetry.space_group_name_H-M   'P 1'
#
loop_
_entity.id
_entity.type
_entity.pdbx_description
1 polymer ?
#
loop_
_entity_poly.entity_id
_entity_poly.type
_entity_poly.pdbx_seq_one_letter_code
_entity_poly.pdbx_strand_id
1 'polypeptide(L)'
;SHATCLDTSPPIFYMNDVSRAIVYLVHAFNDAYGEVRLGYTFDAGPNAVLMVQKQHAAEALAAVLKYFPPAEHAAEGYVNRPELQTAAEAVTLPAALFATFAAPPQPGAVRYVYHTKVGPGAALLGEASSLAGADGKPLHPSTQQRVH
;
A
#
# COMPACT_ATOMS: atom_id res chain seq x y z
N SER A 1 6.99 -18.11 -2.86
CA SER A 1 7.44 -17.21 -3.93
C SER A 1 8.73 -16.48 -3.55
N HIS A 2 8.76 -15.61 -2.54
CA HIS A 2 10.01 -14.90 -2.17
C HIS A 2 11.15 -15.80 -1.66
N ALA A 3 10.85 -16.89 -0.94
CA ALA A 3 11.85 -17.86 -0.52
C ALA A 3 12.54 -18.57 -1.70
N THR A 4 11.80 -18.89 -2.76
CA THR A 4 12.36 -19.48 -3.98
C THR A 4 13.13 -18.47 -4.81
N CYS A 5 12.77 -17.18 -4.79
CA CYS A 5 13.56 -16.11 -5.41
C CYS A 5 14.92 -15.94 -4.71
N LEU A 6 14.97 -16.07 -3.38
CA LEU A 6 16.21 -16.05 -2.62
C LEU A 6 17.14 -17.24 -2.94
N ASP A 7 16.55 -18.38 -3.34
CA ASP A 7 17.26 -19.62 -3.68
C ASP A 7 17.76 -19.65 -5.16
N THR A 8 17.58 -18.56 -5.91
CA THR A 8 18.10 -18.44 -7.29
C THR A 8 19.59 -18.08 -7.32
N SER A 9 20.26 -18.29 -8.46
CA SER A 9 21.66 -17.90 -8.69
C SER A 9 21.78 -17.03 -9.95
N PRO A 10 22.05 -15.72 -9.83
CA PRO A 10 22.23 -14.95 -8.59
C PRO A 10 20.90 -14.76 -7.81
N PRO A 11 20.95 -14.57 -6.48
CA PRO A 11 19.75 -14.41 -5.66
C PRO A 11 18.96 -13.15 -6.03
N ILE A 12 17.64 -13.24 -6.04
CA ILE A 12 16.74 -12.14 -6.38
C ILE A 12 16.08 -11.62 -5.09
N PHE A 13 16.30 -10.33 -4.79
CA PHE A 13 15.74 -9.66 -3.63
C PHE A 13 14.64 -8.66 -4.02
N TYR A 14 13.38 -9.04 -3.81
CA TYR A 14 12.24 -8.13 -4.02
C TYR A 14 11.84 -7.33 -2.78
N MET A 15 11.97 -7.93 -1.59
CA MET A 15 11.57 -7.32 -0.31
C MET A 15 12.73 -6.56 0.35
N ASN A 16 12.47 -5.34 0.82
CA ASN A 16 13.43 -4.54 1.58
C ASN A 16 13.09 -4.51 3.09
N ASP A 17 13.81 -3.69 3.88
CA ASP A 17 13.57 -3.57 5.31
C ASP A 17 12.17 -3.05 5.65
N VAL A 18 11.63 -2.14 4.83
CA VAL A 18 10.26 -1.63 4.97
C VAL A 18 9.25 -2.75 4.73
N SER A 19 9.46 -3.58 3.69
CA SER A 19 8.63 -4.77 3.43
C SER A 19 8.60 -5.71 4.63
N ARG A 20 9.78 -5.98 5.24
CA ARG A 20 9.89 -6.80 6.45
C ARG A 20 9.19 -6.17 7.65
N ALA A 21 9.34 -4.87 7.86
CA ALA A 21 8.66 -4.14 8.93
C ALA A 21 7.13 -4.20 8.79
N ILE A 22 6.60 -4.10 7.56
CA ILE A 22 5.16 -4.25 7.30
C ILE A 22 4.69 -5.67 7.64
N VAL A 23 5.46 -6.71 7.28
CA VAL A 23 5.13 -8.11 7.65
C VAL A 23 5.02 -8.25 9.17
N TYR A 24 6.00 -7.74 9.93
CA TYR A 24 5.98 -7.81 11.38
C TYR A 24 4.84 -6.99 12.00
N LEU A 25 4.53 -5.81 11.45
CA LEU A 25 3.38 -5.03 11.86
C LEU A 25 2.07 -5.80 11.69
N VAL A 26 1.89 -6.52 10.57
CA VAL A 26 0.67 -7.30 10.32
C VAL A 26 0.52 -8.44 11.33
N HIS A 27 1.60 -9.16 11.64
CA HIS A 27 1.56 -10.21 12.67
C HIS A 27 1.22 -9.65 14.04
N ALA A 28 1.91 -8.58 14.47
CA ALA A 28 1.63 -7.93 15.74
C ALA A 28 0.21 -7.33 15.81
N PHE A 29 -0.33 -6.85 14.70
CA PHE A 29 -1.70 -6.37 14.59
C PHE A 29 -2.70 -7.51 14.84
N ASN A 30 -2.53 -8.64 14.16
CA ASN A 30 -3.40 -9.80 14.33
C ASN A 30 -3.31 -10.35 15.76
N ASP A 31 -2.11 -10.46 16.32
CA ASP A 31 -1.89 -10.91 17.70
C ASP A 31 -2.58 -9.98 18.72
N ALA A 32 -2.49 -8.66 18.51
CA ALA A 32 -3.10 -7.66 19.39
C ALA A 32 -4.64 -7.71 19.40
N TYR A 33 -5.26 -8.17 18.31
CA TYR A 33 -6.71 -8.39 18.22
C TYR A 33 -7.14 -9.83 18.52
N GLY A 34 -6.19 -10.75 18.68
CA GLY A 34 -6.46 -12.17 18.95
C GLY A 34 -7.11 -12.92 17.77
N GLU A 35 -7.13 -12.34 16.57
CA GLU A 35 -7.70 -12.94 15.37
C GLU A 35 -7.02 -12.39 14.11
N VAL A 36 -7.10 -13.14 13.00
CA VAL A 36 -6.52 -12.72 11.71
C VAL A 36 -7.43 -11.70 11.04
N ARG A 37 -7.12 -10.41 11.20
CA ARG A 37 -7.86 -9.28 10.60
C ARG A 37 -7.18 -8.70 9.36
N LEU A 38 -5.86 -8.85 9.27
CA LEU A 38 -5.02 -8.24 8.25
C LEU A 38 -4.11 -9.29 7.61
N GLY A 39 -4.15 -9.39 6.28
CA GLY A 39 -3.25 -10.22 5.49
C GLY A 39 -2.32 -9.36 4.63
N TYR A 40 -1.20 -9.93 4.20
CA TYR A 40 -0.25 -9.29 3.27
C TYR A 40 0.12 -10.21 2.11
N THR A 41 0.44 -9.61 0.97
CA THR A 41 1.12 -10.28 -0.15
C THR A 41 2.09 -9.30 -0.83
N PHE A 42 3.07 -9.85 -1.53
CA PHE A 42 4.10 -9.12 -2.25
C PHE A 42 4.33 -9.79 -3.61
N ASP A 43 4.28 -9.00 -4.67
CA ASP A 43 4.67 -9.44 -6.02
C ASP A 43 6.18 -9.23 -6.24
N ALA A 44 6.61 -8.95 -7.47
CA ALA A 44 8.00 -8.70 -7.83
C ALA A 44 8.48 -7.28 -7.43
N GLY A 45 8.39 -6.94 -6.14
CA GLY A 45 8.88 -5.67 -5.60
C GLY A 45 8.57 -5.47 -4.11
N PRO A 46 9.00 -4.34 -3.53
CA PRO A 46 8.89 -4.10 -2.09
C PRO A 46 7.50 -3.61 -1.64
N ASN A 47 6.59 -3.34 -2.58
CA ASN A 47 5.25 -2.82 -2.30
C ASN A 47 4.37 -3.90 -1.67
N ALA A 48 3.87 -3.62 -0.48
CA ALA A 48 2.95 -4.51 0.22
C ALA A 48 1.52 -4.30 -0.29
N VAL A 49 0.81 -5.38 -0.58
CA VAL A 49 -0.64 -5.38 -0.75
C VAL A 49 -1.26 -5.94 0.52
N LEU A 50 -2.03 -5.10 1.22
CA LEU A 50 -2.73 -5.49 2.43
C LEU A 50 -4.19 -5.84 2.13
N MET A 51 -4.63 -7.00 2.63
CA MET A 51 -6.00 -7.47 2.52
C MET A 51 -6.67 -7.40 3.89
N VAL A 52 -7.81 -6.72 3.95
CA VAL A 52 -8.52 -6.43 5.19
C VAL A 52 -10.02 -6.44 4.92
N GLN A 53 -10.82 -6.93 5.88
CA GLN A 53 -12.26 -6.79 5.79
C GLN A 53 -12.66 -5.33 6.00
N LYS A 54 -13.72 -4.88 5.32
CA LYS A 54 -14.16 -3.47 5.34
C LYS A 54 -14.29 -2.89 6.76
N GLN A 55 -14.79 -3.68 7.71
CA GLN A 55 -14.99 -3.27 9.10
C GLN A 55 -13.68 -3.00 9.87
N HIS A 56 -12.56 -3.56 9.43
CA HIS A 56 -11.24 -3.40 10.05
C HIS A 56 -10.32 -2.46 9.27
N ALA A 57 -10.79 -1.88 8.15
CA ALA A 57 -9.95 -1.07 7.27
C ALA A 57 -9.41 0.19 7.96
N ALA A 58 -10.21 0.83 8.81
CA ALA A 58 -9.77 2.00 9.58
C ALA A 58 -8.70 1.62 10.63
N GLU A 59 -8.87 0.48 11.31
CA GLU A 59 -7.89 -0.03 12.28
C GLU A 59 -6.56 -0.36 11.61
N ALA A 60 -6.61 -1.04 10.46
CA ALA A 60 -5.42 -1.36 9.68
C ALA A 60 -4.71 -0.10 9.17
N LEU A 61 -5.45 0.88 8.65
CA LEU A 61 -4.86 2.15 8.22
C LEU A 61 -4.25 2.91 9.40
N ALA A 62 -4.91 2.95 10.55
CA ALA A 62 -4.39 3.61 11.74
C ALA A 62 -3.04 3.02 12.18
N ALA A 63 -2.90 1.69 12.15
CA ALA A 63 -1.64 1.01 12.42
C ALA A 63 -0.55 1.37 11.38
N VAL A 64 -0.90 1.41 10.09
CA VAL A 64 0.04 1.84 9.04
C VAL A 64 0.49 3.29 9.26
N LEU A 65 -0.44 4.23 9.49
CA LEU A 65 -0.12 5.65 9.72
C LEU A 65 0.72 5.87 10.98
N LYS A 66 0.53 5.04 12.01
CA LYS A 66 1.29 5.10 13.26
C LYS A 66 2.78 4.79 13.06
N TYR A 67 3.09 3.77 12.26
CA TYR A 67 4.47 3.28 12.09
C TYR A 67 5.14 3.72 10.80
N PHE A 68 4.36 4.10 9.79
CA PHE A 68 4.82 4.59 8.50
C PHE A 68 4.08 5.90 8.16
N PRO A 69 4.31 6.99 8.90
CA PRO A 69 3.69 8.27 8.55
C PRO A 69 4.28 8.84 7.24
N PRO A 70 3.60 9.80 6.59
CA PRO A 70 4.17 10.51 5.46
C PRO A 70 5.50 11.16 5.82
N ALA A 71 6.34 11.41 4.81
CA ALA A 71 7.49 12.28 4.96
C ALA A 71 7.05 13.70 5.32
N GLU A 72 7.95 14.49 5.88
CA GLU A 72 7.72 15.91 6.13
C GLU A 72 7.23 16.60 4.85
N HIS A 73 6.13 17.35 4.93
CA HIS A 73 5.45 18.01 3.80
C HIS A 73 4.86 17.10 2.70
N ALA A 74 4.74 15.78 2.93
CA ALA A 74 4.16 14.82 1.97
C ALA A 74 2.82 14.23 2.44
N ALA A 75 2.06 14.97 3.26
CA ALA A 75 0.78 14.51 3.79
C ALA A 75 -0.36 14.57 2.76
N GLU A 76 -0.31 15.52 1.82
CA GLU A 76 -1.33 15.65 0.79
C GLU A 76 -1.31 14.45 -0.16
N GLY A 77 -2.47 13.82 -0.36
CA GLY A 77 -2.59 12.63 -1.20
C GLY A 77 -1.90 11.38 -0.64
N TYR A 78 -1.44 11.40 0.62
CA TYR A 78 -0.80 10.25 1.25
C TYR A 78 -1.73 9.03 1.28
N VAL A 79 -3.01 9.27 1.55
CA VAL A 79 -4.08 8.27 1.40
C VAL A 79 -5.05 8.76 0.33
N ASN A 80 -5.32 7.94 -0.68
CA ASN A 80 -6.23 8.31 -1.79
C ASN A 80 -7.72 8.39 -1.38
N ARG A 81 -8.06 8.10 -0.11
CA ARG A 81 -9.41 8.05 0.45
C ARG A 81 -9.47 8.88 1.74
N PRO A 82 -9.76 10.19 1.65
CA PRO A 82 -9.82 11.08 2.81
C PRO A 82 -10.79 10.59 3.89
N GLU A 83 -11.92 10.01 3.50
CA GLU A 83 -12.92 9.48 4.43
C GLU A 83 -12.39 8.33 5.30
N LEU A 84 -11.52 7.48 4.72
CA LEU A 84 -10.90 6.39 5.44
C LEU A 84 -9.78 6.91 6.34
N GLN A 85 -9.04 7.92 5.89
CA GLN A 85 -8.01 8.56 6.69
C GLN A 85 -8.61 9.20 7.96
N THR A 86 -9.69 9.99 7.83
CA THR A 86 -10.38 10.56 8.98
C THR A 86 -10.90 9.48 9.93
N ALA A 87 -11.44 8.37 9.40
CA ALA A 87 -11.87 7.25 10.23
C ALA A 87 -10.70 6.60 11.00
N ALA A 88 -9.53 6.49 10.36
CA ALA A 88 -8.32 5.93 10.97
C ALA A 88 -7.76 6.83 12.08
N GLU A 89 -7.82 8.16 11.91
CA GLU A 89 -7.39 9.13 12.94
C GLU A 89 -8.23 9.04 14.23
N ALA A 90 -9.48 8.58 14.13
CA ALA A 90 -10.36 8.35 15.28
C ALA A 90 -10.14 6.97 15.96
N VAL A 91 -9.34 6.08 15.39
CA VAL A 91 -9.10 4.75 15.95
C VAL A 91 -8.14 4.83 17.15
N THR A 92 -8.52 4.18 18.25
CA THR A 92 -7.60 3.86 19.34
C THR A 92 -7.04 2.46 19.12
N LEU A 93 -5.74 2.34 18.84
CA LEU A 93 -5.08 1.06 18.65
C LEU A 93 -4.87 0.33 20.00
N PRO A 94 -4.95 -1.02 20.05
CA PRO A 94 -4.76 -1.78 21.27
C PRO A 94 -3.36 -1.60 21.86
N ALA A 95 -3.25 -1.49 23.18
CA ALA A 95 -1.95 -1.38 23.86
C ALA A 95 -1.02 -2.59 23.58
N ALA A 96 -1.60 -3.77 23.40
CA ALA A 96 -0.89 -5.00 23.03
C ALA A 96 -0.11 -4.89 21.71
N LEU A 97 -0.58 -4.06 20.76
CA LEU A 97 0.13 -3.80 19.51
C LEU A 97 1.48 -3.14 19.79
N PHE A 98 1.52 -2.14 20.67
CA PHE A 98 2.74 -1.42 21.01
C PHE A 98 3.73 -2.28 21.80
N ALA A 99 3.22 -3.22 22.61
CA ALA A 99 4.06 -4.17 23.33
C ALA A 99 4.74 -5.18 22.39
N THR A 100 4.03 -5.60 21.33
CA THR A 100 4.52 -6.62 20.38
C THR A 100 5.35 -6.01 19.26
N PHE A 101 5.01 -4.80 18.81
CA PHE A 101 5.71 -4.08 17.75
C PHE A 101 6.30 -2.76 18.29
N ALA A 102 7.41 -2.88 18.99
CA ALA A 102 8.13 -1.77 19.64
C ALA A 102 9.05 -0.98 18.69
N ALA A 103 8.80 -1.02 17.37
CA ALA A 103 9.60 -0.29 16.39
C ALA A 103 9.31 1.22 16.44
N PRO A 104 10.32 2.09 16.23
CA PRO A 104 10.06 3.51 16.06
C PRO A 104 9.30 3.77 14.75
N PRO A 105 8.48 4.84 14.67
CA PRO A 105 7.91 5.27 13.40
C PRO A 105 8.99 5.56 12.36
N GLN A 106 8.68 5.29 11.09
CA GLN A 106 9.57 5.47 9.94
C GLN A 106 8.92 6.45 8.94
N PRO A 107 9.00 7.78 9.19
CA PRO A 107 8.44 8.78 8.29
C PRO A 107 8.99 8.65 6.86
N GLY A 108 8.10 8.66 5.88
CA GLY A 108 8.46 8.61 4.45
C GLY A 108 8.90 7.23 3.93
N ALA A 109 9.00 6.21 4.79
CA ALA A 109 9.36 4.86 4.37
C ALA A 109 8.30 4.22 3.45
N VAL A 110 7.03 4.57 3.66
CA VAL A 110 5.92 4.30 2.73
C VAL A 110 5.56 5.61 2.04
N ARG A 111 5.54 5.61 0.70
CA ARG A 111 5.32 6.83 -0.09
C ARG A 111 3.87 7.29 -0.11
N TYR A 112 2.93 6.35 -0.19
CA TYR A 112 1.48 6.58 -0.14
C TYR A 112 0.76 5.25 0.10
N VAL A 113 -0.51 5.33 0.51
CA VAL A 113 -1.43 4.22 0.66
C VAL A 113 -2.56 4.38 -0.36
N TYR A 114 -2.70 3.38 -1.24
CA TYR A 114 -3.81 3.32 -2.20
C TYR A 114 -4.85 2.30 -1.75
N HIS A 115 -5.94 2.78 -1.19
CA HIS A 115 -7.08 1.96 -0.80
C HIS A 115 -8.03 1.77 -1.99
N THR A 116 -8.31 0.50 -2.29
CA THR A 116 -9.27 0.05 -3.30
C THR A 116 -10.11 -1.10 -2.77
N LYS A 117 -11.10 -1.53 -3.54
CA LYS A 117 -11.99 -2.65 -3.24
C LYS A 117 -12.00 -3.63 -4.41
N VAL A 118 -12.46 -4.85 -4.15
CA VAL A 118 -12.77 -5.80 -5.23
C VAL A 118 -13.75 -5.14 -6.18
N GLY A 119 -13.39 -5.12 -7.47
CA GLY A 119 -14.15 -4.50 -8.54
C GLY A 119 -14.57 -5.51 -9.61
N PRO A 120 -15.37 -5.08 -10.59
CA PRO A 120 -15.72 -5.90 -11.74
C PRO A 120 -14.52 -6.11 -12.67
N GLY A 121 -14.68 -7.00 -13.65
CA GLY A 121 -13.71 -7.20 -14.73
C GLY A 121 -13.66 -6.04 -15.73
N ALA A 122 -12.93 -6.26 -16.82
CA ALA A 122 -12.79 -5.27 -17.89
C ALA A 122 -14.15 -4.84 -18.46
N ALA A 123 -14.28 -3.55 -18.79
CA ALA A 123 -15.47 -2.96 -19.39
C ALA A 123 -15.10 -2.22 -20.68
N LEU A 124 -15.96 -2.35 -21.69
CA LEU A 124 -15.88 -1.52 -22.89
C LEU A 124 -16.35 -0.10 -22.56
N LEU A 125 -15.52 0.89 -22.90
CA LEU A 125 -15.89 2.30 -22.80
C LEU A 125 -16.30 2.82 -24.18
N GLY A 126 -17.17 3.84 -24.21
CA GLY A 126 -17.62 4.45 -25.46
C GLY A 126 -16.53 5.27 -26.16
N GLU A 127 -16.78 5.71 -27.40
CA GLU A 127 -15.82 6.49 -28.20
C GLU A 127 -15.31 7.76 -27.51
N ALA A 128 -16.14 8.37 -26.65
CA ALA A 128 -15.76 9.54 -25.86
C ALA A 128 -14.61 9.27 -24.85
N SER A 129 -14.31 8.01 -24.55
CA SER A 129 -13.19 7.59 -23.71
C SER A 129 -12.00 7.05 -24.52
N SER A 130 -12.02 7.19 -25.85
CA SER A 130 -10.88 6.84 -26.70
C SER A 130 -9.65 7.65 -26.29
N LEU A 131 -8.50 6.99 -26.24
CA LEU A 131 -7.20 7.64 -26.05
C LEU A 131 -6.56 8.07 -27.38
N ALA A 132 -7.20 7.73 -28.51
CA ALA A 132 -6.76 8.08 -29.85
C ALA A 132 -7.77 8.99 -30.57
N GLY A 133 -7.27 9.97 -31.32
CA GLY A 133 -8.07 10.83 -32.19
C GLY A 133 -8.48 10.14 -33.49
N ALA A 134 -9.27 10.84 -34.31
CA ALA A 134 -9.74 10.33 -35.60
C ALA A 134 -8.61 10.03 -36.61
N ASP A 135 -7.44 10.62 -36.41
CA ASP A 135 -6.22 10.36 -37.19
C ASP A 135 -5.42 9.15 -36.68
N GLY A 136 -5.92 8.44 -35.67
CA GLY A 136 -5.29 7.28 -35.04
C GLY A 136 -4.14 7.64 -34.10
N LYS A 137 -3.89 8.92 -33.80
CA LYS A 137 -2.81 9.35 -32.91
C LYS A 137 -3.29 9.52 -31.48
N PRO A 138 -2.40 9.37 -30.48
CA PRO A 138 -2.74 9.64 -29.09
C PRO A 138 -3.26 11.08 -28.90
N LEU A 139 -4.35 11.24 -28.13
CA LEU A 139 -4.92 12.55 -27.80
C LEU A 139 -3.98 13.39 -26.93
N HIS A 140 -3.17 12.74 -26.09
CA HIS A 140 -2.17 13.36 -25.23
C HIS A 140 -0.78 12.76 -25.53
N PRO A 141 -0.14 13.18 -26.64
CA PRO A 141 1.20 12.71 -26.97
C PRO A 141 2.18 13.17 -25.89
N SER A 142 2.99 12.25 -25.37
CA SER A 142 3.97 12.54 -24.32
C SER A 142 5.06 13.49 -24.85
N THR A 143 5.15 14.70 -24.30
CA THR A 143 6.33 15.58 -24.44
C THR A 143 7.47 15.04 -23.57
N GLN A 144 8.10 13.95 -23.97
CA GLN A 144 9.42 13.56 -23.43
C GLN A 144 10.49 14.01 -24.42
N GLN A 145 11.12 15.17 -24.15
CA GLN A 145 12.45 15.45 -24.68
C GLN A 145 13.41 14.41 -24.10
N ARG A 146 13.95 13.53 -24.96
CA ARG A 146 15.13 12.75 -24.61
C ARG A 146 16.29 13.72 -24.47
N VAL A 147 16.67 14.04 -23.23
CA VAL A 147 17.98 14.61 -22.95
C VAL A 147 18.95 13.43 -23.00
N HIS A 148 19.79 13.42 -24.03
CA HIS A 148 20.92 12.51 -24.17
C HIS A 148 22.04 12.88 -23.20
#